data_AF-A0A1G9CEC5-F1
#
_entry.id   AF-A0A1G9CEC5-F1
#
_cell.length_a   1.000
_cell.length_b   1.000
_cell.length_c   1.000
_cell.angle_alpha   90.00
_cell.angle_beta   90.00
_cell.angle_gamma   90.00
#
_symmetry.space_group_name_H-M   'P 1'
#
loop_
_entity.id
_entity.type
_entity.pdbx_description
1 polymer ?
#
loop_
_entity_poly.entity_id
_entity_poly.type
_entity_poly.pdbx_seq_one_letter_code
_entity_poly.pdbx_strand_id
1 'polypeptide(L)'
;MIEFVKLIVDVVLKAVPGIVSRNERDKAAYLGADLFLIYVQINDVLVRAEQIVTQMERYDRASDHEAATARGDLLQLVPEQISDIKAITERLQALSWELQVLDGQSVVALDFLLGIKSSALDALSYALTLDHLPLGTTSVEVGEEGVRWPDIRPAWDARWMVLHSLREELGGDNPTREDEARRIRAYLEHRQPREEMRAIRENLERLREAIAANFTIQDILIRAGDPRLERRRGRR
;
A
#
# COMPACT_ATOMS: atom_id res chain seq x y z
N MET A 1 -2.03 -26.17 10.32
CA MET A 1 -1.61 -26.20 8.89
C MET A 1 -0.14 -25.82 8.70
N ILE A 2 0.39 -24.82 9.39
CA ILE A 2 1.84 -24.46 9.35
C ILE A 2 2.74 -25.65 9.73
N GLU A 3 2.36 -26.47 10.71
CA GLU A 3 3.09 -27.68 11.07
C GLU A 3 3.13 -28.74 9.95
N PHE A 4 2.11 -28.81 9.10
CA PHE A 4 2.04 -29.78 8.00
C PHE A 4 2.95 -29.37 6.84
N VAL A 5 3.00 -28.07 6.52
CA VAL A 5 3.92 -27.53 5.50
C VAL A 5 5.37 -27.66 5.97
N LYS A 6 5.64 -27.37 7.24
CA LYS A 6 6.97 -27.52 7.84
C LYS A 6 7.44 -28.99 7.83
N LEU A 7 6.53 -29.93 8.12
CA LEU A 7 6.81 -31.36 8.06
C LEU A 7 7.12 -31.83 6.63
N ILE A 8 6.39 -31.35 5.62
CA ILE A 8 6.65 -31.68 4.21
C ILE A 8 7.98 -31.10 3.75
N VAL A 9 8.26 -29.84 4.09
CA VAL A 9 9.52 -29.17 3.74
C VAL A 9 10.71 -29.84 4.43
N ASP A 10 10.60 -30.21 5.72
CA ASP A 10 11.65 -30.92 6.45
C ASP A 10 11.90 -32.33 5.90
N VAL A 11 10.85 -33.05 5.49
CA VAL A 11 10.98 -34.38 4.86
C VAL A 11 11.66 -34.27 3.50
N VAL A 12 11.32 -33.26 2.71
CA VAL A 12 11.93 -33.02 1.39
C VAL A 12 13.39 -32.57 1.52
N LEU A 13 13.70 -31.66 2.46
CA LEU A 13 15.06 -31.18 2.70
C LEU A 13 15.98 -32.25 3.32
N LYS A 14 15.45 -33.14 4.17
CA LYS A 14 16.23 -34.25 4.76
C LYS A 14 16.42 -35.42 3.80
N ALA A 15 15.52 -35.63 2.84
CA ALA A 15 15.61 -36.76 1.91
C ALA A 15 16.63 -36.54 0.78
N VAL A 16 17.06 -35.30 0.49
CA VAL A 16 17.94 -35.01 -0.64
C VAL A 16 19.06 -34.01 -0.28
N PRO A 17 20.11 -34.45 0.45
CA PRO A 17 21.27 -33.62 0.72
C PRO A 17 22.04 -33.40 -0.59
N GLY A 18 21.96 -32.21 -1.17
CA GLY A 18 22.80 -31.79 -2.31
C GLY A 18 22.11 -31.65 -3.67
N ILE A 19 20.78 -31.83 -3.78
CA ILE A 19 20.02 -31.59 -5.03
C ILE A 19 18.86 -30.62 -4.77
N VAL A 20 19.10 -29.50 -4.10
CA VAL A 20 18.32 -28.32 -4.48
C VAL A 20 18.92 -27.93 -5.82
N SER A 21 18.22 -28.28 -6.90
CA SER A 21 18.71 -28.05 -8.24
C SER A 21 19.06 -26.57 -8.39
N ARG A 22 20.09 -26.23 -9.16
CA ARG A 22 20.46 -24.83 -9.44
C ARG A 22 19.24 -23.97 -9.84
N ASN A 23 18.29 -24.61 -10.52
CA ASN A 23 17.01 -24.03 -10.93
C ASN A 23 16.09 -23.63 -9.76
N GLU A 24 16.02 -24.44 -8.69
CA GLU A 24 15.22 -24.11 -7.49
C GLU A 24 15.86 -22.98 -6.68
N ARG A 25 17.19 -22.96 -6.56
CA ARG A 25 17.91 -21.82 -5.95
C ARG A 25 17.68 -20.55 -6.74
N ASP A 26 17.75 -20.64 -8.07
CA ASP A 26 17.47 -19.51 -8.95
C ASP A 26 16.02 -19.01 -8.77
N LYS A 27 15.03 -19.91 -8.74
CA LYS A 27 13.62 -19.54 -8.49
C LYS A 27 13.41 -18.90 -7.12
N ALA A 28 14.00 -19.45 -6.07
CA ALA A 28 13.94 -18.87 -4.73
C ALA A 28 14.58 -17.48 -4.69
N ALA A 29 15.73 -17.30 -5.33
CA ALA A 29 16.37 -15.99 -5.43
C ALA A 29 15.51 -14.98 -6.22
N TYR A 30 14.85 -15.41 -7.31
CA TYR A 30 13.88 -14.59 -8.04
C TYR A 30 12.74 -14.13 -7.15
N LEU A 31 12.13 -15.07 -6.43
CA LEU A 31 11.04 -14.77 -5.51
C LEU A 31 11.50 -13.80 -4.41
N GLY A 32 12.64 -14.06 -3.77
CA GLY A 32 13.20 -13.17 -2.75
C GLY A 32 13.46 -11.75 -3.28
N ALA A 33 13.96 -11.62 -4.50
CA ALA A 33 14.18 -10.33 -5.15
C ALA A 33 12.87 -9.59 -5.46
N ASP A 34 11.85 -10.27 -5.98
CA ASP A 34 10.55 -9.65 -6.26
C ASP A 34 9.83 -9.23 -4.95
N LEU A 35 9.93 -10.04 -3.89
CA LEU A 35 9.41 -9.71 -2.55
C LEU A 35 10.13 -8.51 -1.94
N PHE A 36 11.46 -8.45 -2.04
CA PHE A 36 12.23 -7.29 -1.60
C PHE A 36 11.87 -6.02 -2.38
N LEU A 37 11.63 -6.14 -3.69
CA LEU A 37 11.21 -5.02 -4.51
C LEU A 37 9.84 -4.50 -4.09
N ILE A 38 8.88 -5.37 -3.78
CA ILE A 38 7.58 -4.97 -3.21
C ILE A 38 7.79 -4.20 -1.90
N TYR A 39 8.67 -4.69 -1.02
CA TYR A 39 8.97 -4.02 0.24
C TYR A 39 9.52 -2.59 0.02
N VAL A 40 10.47 -2.42 -0.90
CA VAL A 40 11.02 -1.10 -1.24
C VAL A 40 9.93 -0.18 -1.80
N GLN A 41 9.12 -0.68 -2.75
CA GLN A 41 8.07 0.10 -3.38
C GLN A 41 6.99 0.56 -2.40
N ILE A 42 6.60 -0.28 -1.43
CA ILE A 42 5.63 0.13 -0.40
C ILE A 42 6.26 1.19 0.51
N ASN A 43 7.54 1.10 0.84
CA ASN A 43 8.22 2.16 1.58
C ASN A 43 8.22 3.50 0.81
N ASP A 44 8.46 3.47 -0.50
CA ASP A 44 8.38 4.68 -1.34
C ASP A 44 6.96 5.27 -1.33
N VAL A 45 5.92 4.42 -1.39
CA VAL A 45 4.52 4.84 -1.23
C VAL A 45 4.27 5.48 0.13
N LEU A 46 4.86 4.96 1.21
CA LEU A 46 4.72 5.55 2.56
C LEU A 46 5.41 6.92 2.65
N VAL A 47 6.58 7.09 2.04
CA VAL A 47 7.26 8.39 1.98
C VAL A 47 6.44 9.41 1.21
N ARG A 48 5.90 9.04 0.05
CA ARG A 48 5.03 9.93 -0.73
C ARG A 48 3.72 10.24 0.01
N ALA A 49 3.19 9.27 0.74
CA ALA A 49 1.97 9.47 1.52
C ALA A 49 2.18 10.50 2.62
N GLU A 50 3.34 10.50 3.28
CA GLU A 50 3.73 11.52 4.25
C GLU A 50 3.82 12.91 3.61
N GLN A 51 4.35 13.01 2.38
CA GLN A 51 4.38 14.26 1.62
C GLN A 51 2.96 14.76 1.32
N ILE A 52 2.07 13.89 0.85
CA ILE A 52 0.66 14.23 0.60
C ILE A 52 -0.01 14.76 1.87
N VAL A 53 0.11 14.05 2.99
CA VAL A 53 -0.46 14.48 4.27
C VAL A 53 0.10 15.83 4.69
N THR A 54 1.41 16.05 4.55
CA THR A 54 2.05 17.33 4.85
C THR A 54 1.47 18.46 3.99
N GLN A 55 1.20 18.23 2.70
CA GLN A 55 0.60 19.24 1.83
C GLN A 55 -0.88 19.50 2.18
N MET A 56 -1.63 18.49 2.61
CA MET A 56 -2.99 18.66 3.12
C MET A 56 -3.00 19.49 4.41
N GLU A 57 -2.10 19.20 5.35
CA GLU A 57 -1.93 19.97 6.60
C GLU A 57 -1.52 21.42 6.32
N ARG A 58 -0.68 21.65 5.30
CA ARG A 58 -0.33 23.00 4.84
C ARG A 58 -1.53 23.71 4.23
N TYR A 59 -2.27 23.04 3.36
CA TYR A 59 -3.45 23.61 2.70
C TYR A 59 -4.48 24.11 3.73
N ASP A 60 -4.76 23.35 4.79
CA ASP A 60 -5.70 23.74 5.86
C ASP A 60 -5.30 25.05 6.58
N ARG A 61 -4.00 25.32 6.71
CA ARG A 61 -3.47 26.48 7.45
C ARG A 61 -3.05 27.65 6.56
N ALA A 62 -3.06 27.46 5.25
CA ALA A 62 -2.39 28.33 4.29
C ALA A 62 -3.19 29.60 3.95
N SER A 63 -2.45 30.68 3.67
CA SER A 63 -2.95 31.85 2.95
C SER A 63 -3.28 31.51 1.48
N ASP A 64 -3.86 32.46 0.73
CA ASP A 64 -4.31 32.19 -0.64
C ASP A 64 -3.22 31.65 -1.57
N HIS A 65 -2.03 32.26 -1.51
CA HIS A 65 -0.90 31.87 -2.34
C HIS A 65 -0.32 30.51 -1.94
N GLU A 66 -0.15 30.27 -0.63
CA GLU A 66 0.40 29.01 -0.11
C GLU A 66 -0.52 27.81 -0.38
N ALA A 67 -1.84 28.03 -0.35
CA ALA A 67 -2.81 26.99 -0.67
C ALA A 67 -2.77 26.61 -2.15
N ALA A 68 -2.53 27.58 -3.05
CA ALA A 68 -2.34 27.29 -4.47
C ALA A 68 -1.08 26.43 -4.71
N THR A 69 0.02 26.71 -4.00
CA THR A 69 1.23 25.87 -4.06
C THR A 69 0.97 24.47 -3.52
N ALA A 70 0.40 24.34 -2.31
CA ALA A 70 0.08 23.04 -1.71
C ALA A 70 -0.84 22.21 -2.62
N ARG A 71 -1.81 22.86 -3.25
CA ARG A 71 -2.69 22.22 -4.24
C ARG A 71 -1.94 21.77 -5.49
N GLY A 72 -1.05 22.59 -6.03
CA GLY A 72 -0.20 22.24 -7.17
C GLY A 72 0.63 20.98 -6.87
N ASP A 73 1.23 20.91 -5.68
CA ASP A 73 1.97 19.73 -5.22
C ASP A 73 1.06 18.51 -5.10
N LEU A 74 -0.15 18.66 -4.53
CA LEU A 74 -1.12 17.56 -4.42
C LEU A 74 -1.58 17.03 -5.78
N LEU A 75 -1.80 17.91 -6.77
CA LEU A 75 -2.17 17.54 -8.14
C LEU A 75 -1.10 16.68 -8.83
N GLN A 76 0.16 16.81 -8.42
CA GLN A 76 1.25 15.96 -8.91
C GLN A 76 1.37 14.67 -8.08
N LEU A 77 1.43 14.79 -6.75
CA LEU A 77 1.76 13.67 -5.85
C LEU A 77 0.66 12.60 -5.82
N VAL A 78 -0.61 13.00 -5.86
CA VAL A 78 -1.75 12.07 -5.71
C VAL A 78 -1.84 11.09 -6.89
N PRO A 79 -1.83 11.52 -8.17
CA PRO A 79 -1.84 10.60 -9.31
C PRO A 79 -0.63 9.65 -9.34
N GLU A 80 0.56 10.15 -9.01
CA GLU A 80 1.76 9.31 -8.92
C GLU A 80 1.58 8.20 -7.88
N GLN A 81 1.05 8.53 -6.70
CA GLN A 81 0.82 7.54 -5.65
C GLN A 81 -0.26 6.51 -6.02
N ILE A 82 -1.32 6.91 -6.72
CA ILE A 82 -2.34 6.00 -7.23
C ILE A 82 -1.71 4.98 -8.20
N SER A 83 -0.90 5.47 -9.14
CA SER A 83 -0.18 4.64 -10.09
C SER A 83 0.73 3.62 -9.38
N ASP A 84 1.50 4.08 -8.39
CA ASP A 84 2.41 3.22 -7.63
C ASP A 84 1.66 2.15 -6.82
N ILE A 85 0.58 2.53 -6.12
CA ILE A 85 -0.25 1.57 -5.37
C ILE A 85 -0.85 0.53 -6.30
N LYS A 86 -1.38 0.94 -7.47
CA LYS A 86 -1.92 0.00 -8.45
C LYS A 86 -0.87 -1.00 -8.92
N ALA A 87 0.33 -0.53 -9.26
CA ALA A 87 1.43 -1.40 -9.67
C ALA A 87 1.86 -2.37 -8.55
N ILE A 88 1.83 -1.92 -7.29
CA ILE A 88 2.11 -2.78 -6.12
C ILE A 88 1.03 -3.83 -5.93
N THR A 89 -0.25 -3.44 -5.97
CA THR A 89 -1.38 -4.39 -5.84
C THR A 89 -1.36 -5.45 -6.92
N GLU A 90 -1.07 -5.09 -8.18
CA GLU A 90 -0.90 -6.06 -9.27
C GLU A 90 0.22 -7.07 -8.99
N ARG A 91 1.34 -6.62 -8.40
CA ARG A 91 2.46 -7.49 -8.01
C ARG A 91 2.13 -8.37 -6.81
N LEU A 92 1.47 -7.82 -5.79
CA LEU A 92 0.99 -8.59 -4.63
C LEU A 92 0.03 -9.69 -5.08
N GLN A 93 -0.87 -9.39 -6.01
CA GLN A 93 -1.79 -10.38 -6.57
C GLN A 93 -1.05 -11.47 -7.36
N ALA A 94 -0.06 -11.09 -8.18
CA ALA A 94 0.76 -12.02 -8.94
C ALA A 94 1.59 -12.97 -8.06
N LEU A 95 1.92 -12.57 -6.83
CA LEU A 95 2.67 -13.34 -5.84
C LEU A 95 1.81 -13.79 -4.66
N SER A 96 0.48 -13.75 -4.81
CA SER A 96 -0.46 -13.93 -3.70
C SER A 96 -0.29 -15.26 -2.98
N TRP A 97 -0.02 -16.34 -3.72
CA TRP A 97 0.20 -17.66 -3.15
C TRP A 97 1.48 -17.73 -2.32
N GLU A 98 2.60 -17.28 -2.89
CA GLU A 98 3.91 -17.28 -2.24
C GLU A 98 3.89 -16.42 -0.96
N LEU A 99 3.25 -15.26 -1.04
CA LEU A 99 3.05 -14.35 0.07
C LEU A 99 2.17 -14.95 1.17
N GLN A 100 1.08 -15.66 0.81
CA GLN A 100 0.22 -16.33 1.78
C GLN A 100 0.92 -17.45 2.55
N VAL A 101 1.84 -18.17 1.89
CA VAL A 101 2.64 -19.21 2.54
C VAL A 101 3.64 -18.61 3.53
N LEU A 102 4.20 -17.44 3.22
CA LEU A 102 5.12 -16.72 4.10
C LEU A 102 4.41 -16.13 5.32
N ASP A 103 3.40 -15.28 5.08
CA ASP A 103 2.59 -14.63 6.11
C ASP A 103 1.25 -14.17 5.54
N GLY A 104 0.28 -15.10 5.47
CA GLY A 104 -1.05 -14.80 4.96
C GLY A 104 -1.81 -13.72 5.72
N GLN A 105 -1.56 -13.54 7.02
CA GLN A 105 -2.26 -12.51 7.80
C GLN A 105 -1.80 -11.12 7.42
N SER A 106 -0.48 -10.88 7.41
CA SER A 106 0.08 -9.57 7.05
C SER A 106 -0.24 -9.20 5.60
N VAL A 107 -0.30 -10.19 4.70
CA VAL A 107 -0.61 -9.97 3.28
C VAL A 107 -2.07 -9.56 3.06
N VAL A 108 -3.02 -10.24 3.72
CA VAL A 108 -4.44 -9.85 3.67
C VAL A 108 -4.64 -8.46 4.26
N ALA A 109 -4.00 -8.16 5.40
CA ALA A 109 -4.07 -6.83 6.00
C ALA A 109 -3.49 -5.75 5.07
N LEU A 110 -2.35 -6.02 4.44
CA LEU A 110 -1.69 -5.10 3.53
C LEU A 110 -2.52 -4.82 2.28
N ASP A 111 -3.08 -5.86 1.64
CA ASP A 111 -3.96 -5.72 0.48
C ASP A 111 -5.17 -4.83 0.79
N PHE A 112 -5.81 -5.09 1.93
CA PHE A 112 -6.93 -4.28 2.41
C PHE A 112 -6.55 -2.83 2.68
N LEU A 113 -5.46 -2.57 3.40
CA LEU A 113 -4.99 -1.21 3.72
C LEU A 113 -4.62 -0.42 2.46
N LEU A 114 -3.94 -1.06 1.51
CA LEU A 114 -3.62 -0.45 0.21
C LEU A 114 -4.90 -0.16 -0.60
N GLY A 115 -5.90 -1.03 -0.52
CA GLY A 115 -7.22 -0.81 -1.13
C GLY A 115 -7.95 0.41 -0.57
N ILE A 116 -7.99 0.56 0.76
CA ILE A 116 -8.55 1.76 1.42
C ILE A 116 -7.81 3.01 0.97
N LYS A 117 -6.47 2.96 1.02
CA LYS A 117 -5.63 4.10 0.64
C LYS A 117 -5.82 4.52 -0.81
N SER A 118 -5.89 3.55 -1.73
CA SER A 118 -6.17 3.78 -3.14
C SER A 118 -7.51 4.50 -3.34
N SER A 119 -8.54 4.05 -2.63
CA SER A 119 -9.88 4.66 -2.69
C SER A 119 -9.90 6.10 -2.19
N ALA A 120 -9.20 6.38 -1.08
CA ALA A 120 -9.07 7.73 -0.55
C ALA A 120 -8.32 8.66 -1.52
N LEU A 121 -7.27 8.15 -2.19
CA LEU A 121 -6.53 8.91 -3.19
C LEU A 121 -7.35 9.13 -4.46
N ASP A 122 -8.13 8.16 -4.92
CA ASP A 122 -9.04 8.32 -6.07
C ASP A 122 -10.04 9.47 -5.79
N ALA A 123 -10.62 9.52 -4.58
CA ALA A 123 -11.51 10.60 -4.18
C ALA A 123 -10.79 11.95 -4.08
N LEU A 124 -9.60 11.98 -3.48
CA LEU A 124 -8.77 13.18 -3.41
C LEU A 124 -8.36 13.67 -4.81
N SER A 125 -8.01 12.77 -5.72
CA SER A 125 -7.66 13.11 -7.10
C SER A 125 -8.86 13.70 -7.83
N TYR A 126 -10.02 13.05 -7.72
CA TYR A 126 -11.27 13.52 -8.32
C TYR A 126 -11.61 14.93 -7.83
N ALA A 127 -11.55 15.12 -6.52
CA ALA A 127 -11.68 16.41 -5.87
C ALA A 127 -10.73 17.45 -6.51
N LEU A 128 -9.42 17.26 -6.40
CA LEU A 128 -8.42 18.20 -6.91
C LEU A 128 -8.64 18.60 -8.39
N THR A 129 -9.07 17.65 -9.24
CA THR A 129 -9.34 17.88 -10.67
C THR A 129 -10.57 18.72 -10.96
N LEU A 130 -11.58 18.69 -10.11
CA LEU A 130 -12.80 19.48 -10.30
C LEU A 130 -12.70 20.91 -9.78
N ASP A 131 -11.54 21.33 -9.27
CA ASP A 131 -11.41 22.61 -8.53
C ASP A 131 -12.35 22.66 -7.31
N HIS A 132 -12.66 21.49 -6.78
CA HIS A 132 -13.51 21.29 -5.62
C HIS A 132 -12.73 20.34 -4.72
N LEU A 133 -12.38 20.70 -3.50
CA LEU A 133 -11.75 19.79 -2.54
C LEU A 133 -12.79 19.30 -1.53
N PRO A 134 -13.69 18.35 -1.86
CA PRO A 134 -14.77 18.02 -0.99
C PRO A 134 -14.46 16.73 -0.24
N LEU A 135 -13.46 16.75 0.66
CA LEU A 135 -13.24 15.60 1.54
C LEU A 135 -14.28 15.61 2.66
N GLY A 136 -15.51 15.16 2.37
CA GLY A 136 -16.44 14.83 3.46
C GLY A 136 -15.99 13.57 4.21
N THR A 137 -16.68 13.29 5.31
CA THR A 137 -16.21 12.36 6.34
C THR A 137 -17.26 11.31 6.71
N THR A 138 -17.08 10.06 6.30
CA THR A 138 -17.56 8.84 6.98
C THR A 138 -16.67 7.64 6.60
N SER A 139 -16.66 6.46 7.22
CA SER A 139 -17.21 5.88 8.45
C SER A 139 -16.21 4.77 8.85
N VAL A 140 -15.02 5.16 9.28
CA VAL A 140 -14.12 4.25 9.99
C VAL A 140 -14.01 4.82 11.39
N GLU A 141 -14.78 4.23 12.32
CA GLU A 141 -14.66 4.59 13.73
C GLU A 141 -13.31 4.08 14.25
N VAL A 142 -12.38 5.01 14.47
CA VAL A 142 -11.17 4.75 15.25
C VAL A 142 -11.58 4.81 16.71
N GLY A 143 -11.74 3.65 17.34
CA GLY A 143 -12.05 3.54 18.76
C GLY A 143 -10.78 3.68 19.62
N GLU A 144 -10.93 3.66 20.94
CA GLU A 144 -9.80 3.65 21.89
C GLU A 144 -8.88 2.41 21.73
N GLU A 145 -9.35 1.37 21.03
CA GLU A 145 -8.59 0.16 20.68
C GLU A 145 -7.82 0.28 19.35
N GLY A 146 -7.85 1.45 18.70
CA GLY A 146 -7.32 1.68 17.36
C GLY A 146 -8.40 1.61 16.27
N VAL A 147 -7.97 1.49 15.01
CA VAL A 147 -8.88 1.43 13.86
C VAL A 147 -9.73 0.16 13.94
N ARG A 148 -11.03 0.28 14.24
CA ARG A 148 -11.95 -0.88 14.24
C ARG A 148 -12.40 -1.15 12.81
N TRP A 149 -11.80 -2.18 12.22
CA TRP A 149 -12.07 -2.61 10.86
C TRP A 149 -13.43 -3.33 10.79
N PRO A 150 -14.24 -3.09 9.74
CA PRO A 150 -15.42 -3.92 9.49
C PRO A 150 -14.97 -5.39 9.29
N ASP A 151 -15.78 -6.35 9.78
CA ASP A 151 -15.54 -7.79 9.64
C ASP A 151 -14.99 -8.13 8.25
N ILE A 152 -13.85 -8.81 8.20
CA ILE A 152 -13.03 -9.12 7.01
C ILE A 152 -13.90 -9.32 5.75
N ARG A 153 -14.15 -8.23 5.02
CA ARG A 153 -14.78 -8.26 3.69
C ARG A 153 -13.67 -8.28 2.64
N PRO A 154 -13.90 -8.85 1.45
CA PRO A 154 -12.97 -8.73 0.33
C PRO A 154 -12.58 -7.26 0.10
N ALA A 155 -11.30 -6.98 -0.19
CA ALA A 155 -10.80 -5.63 -0.42
C ALA A 155 -11.59 -4.87 -1.50
N TRP A 156 -12.17 -5.60 -2.45
CA TRP A 156 -13.10 -5.10 -3.45
C TRP A 156 -14.35 -4.44 -2.83
N ASP A 157 -14.98 -5.08 -1.85
CA ASP A 157 -16.19 -4.56 -1.19
C ASP A 157 -15.87 -3.35 -0.30
N ALA A 158 -14.73 -3.37 0.39
CA ALA A 158 -14.24 -2.23 1.16
C ALA A 158 -13.96 -1.01 0.26
N ARG A 159 -13.37 -1.24 -0.92
CA ARG A 159 -13.16 -0.21 -1.95
C ARG A 159 -14.48 0.41 -2.40
N TRP A 160 -15.49 -0.40 -2.72
CA TRP A 160 -16.79 0.12 -3.16
C TRP A 160 -17.53 0.88 -2.06
N MET A 161 -17.47 0.41 -0.81
CA MET A 161 -18.05 1.12 0.33
C MET A 161 -17.38 2.48 0.52
N VAL A 162 -16.05 2.53 0.56
CA VAL A 162 -15.30 3.78 0.74
C VAL A 162 -15.55 4.74 -0.43
N LEU A 163 -15.57 4.24 -1.66
CA LEU A 163 -15.86 5.07 -2.84
C LEU A 163 -17.29 5.62 -2.81
N HIS A 164 -18.28 4.83 -2.41
CA HIS A 164 -19.67 5.29 -2.32
C HIS A 164 -19.86 6.32 -1.21
N SER A 165 -19.32 6.06 -0.01
CA SER A 165 -19.34 7.01 1.10
C SER A 165 -18.68 8.32 0.71
N LEU A 166 -17.47 8.26 0.14
CA LEU A 166 -16.76 9.44 -0.34
C LEU A 166 -17.54 10.18 -1.43
N ARG A 167 -18.24 9.49 -2.34
CA ARG A 167 -19.01 10.14 -3.41
C ARG A 167 -20.26 10.85 -2.92
N GLU A 168 -20.95 10.31 -1.92
CA GLU A 168 -22.06 11.00 -1.26
C GLU A 168 -21.58 12.22 -0.47
N GLU A 169 -20.39 12.12 0.12
CA GLU A 169 -19.71 13.15 0.90
C GLU A 169 -19.06 14.26 0.07
N LEU A 170 -18.65 13.93 -1.15
CA LEU A 170 -18.08 14.87 -2.10
C LEU A 170 -19.12 15.98 -2.42
N GLY A 171 -20.42 15.69 -2.34
CA GLY A 171 -21.47 16.62 -2.74
C GLY A 171 -21.39 16.96 -4.24
N GLY A 172 -22.49 17.45 -4.80
CA GLY A 172 -22.52 17.92 -6.21
C GLY A 172 -22.22 19.41 -6.34
N ASP A 173 -21.77 20.03 -5.26
CA ASP A 173 -21.85 21.47 -5.03
C ASP A 173 -20.48 22.11 -5.28
N ASN A 174 -20.43 23.42 -5.53
CA ASN A 174 -19.16 24.18 -5.65
C ASN A 174 -18.75 24.71 -4.26
N PRO A 175 -17.92 23.99 -3.47
CA PRO A 175 -17.54 24.42 -2.14
C PRO A 175 -16.77 25.74 -2.17
N THR A 176 -16.94 26.58 -1.16
CA THR A 176 -16.03 27.71 -0.94
C THR A 176 -14.69 27.22 -0.40
N ARG A 177 -13.65 28.04 -0.49
CA ARG A 177 -12.34 27.75 0.11
C ARG A 177 -12.43 27.36 1.59
N GLU A 178 -13.30 28.01 2.35
CA GLU A 178 -13.50 27.71 3.78
C GLU A 178 -14.14 26.34 3.99
N ASP A 179 -15.05 25.93 3.09
CA ASP A 179 -15.62 24.59 3.09
C ASP A 179 -14.58 23.52 2.77
N GLU A 180 -13.67 23.78 1.83
CA GLU A 180 -12.57 22.87 1.47
C GLU A 180 -11.58 22.67 2.62
N ALA A 181 -11.14 23.76 3.25
CA ALA A 181 -10.26 23.70 4.41
C ALA A 181 -10.91 22.94 5.58
N ARG A 182 -12.19 23.23 5.89
CA ARG A 182 -12.96 22.52 6.92
C ARG A 182 -13.03 21.02 6.65
N ARG A 183 -13.27 20.64 5.39
CA ARG A 183 -13.35 19.23 4.95
C ARG A 183 -12.01 18.51 5.06
N ILE A 184 -10.92 19.14 4.60
CA ILE A 184 -9.56 18.60 4.77
C ILE A 184 -9.23 18.39 6.25
N ARG A 185 -9.55 19.37 7.10
CA ARG A 185 -9.35 19.25 8.55
C ARG A 185 -10.13 18.07 9.13
N ALA A 186 -11.41 17.97 8.79
CA ALA A 186 -12.26 16.88 9.26
C ALA A 186 -11.73 15.50 8.80
N TYR A 187 -11.22 15.40 7.56
CA TYR A 187 -10.53 14.18 7.10
C TYR A 187 -9.28 13.87 7.93
N LEU A 188 -8.40 14.86 8.14
CA LEU A 188 -7.17 14.68 8.91
C LEU A 188 -7.46 14.24 10.36
N GLU A 189 -8.49 14.82 10.98
CA GLU A 189 -8.93 14.52 12.34
C GLU A 189 -9.57 13.13 12.45
N HIS A 190 -10.49 12.78 11.54
CA HIS A 190 -11.26 11.53 11.64
C HIS A 190 -10.52 10.32 11.09
N ARG A 191 -9.84 10.45 9.94
CA ARG A 191 -9.13 9.32 9.32
C ARG A 191 -7.74 9.10 9.87
N GLN A 192 -7.15 10.11 10.49
CA GLN A 192 -5.79 10.04 11.06
C GLN A 192 -4.81 9.35 10.07
N PRO A 193 -4.61 9.87 8.86
CA PRO A 193 -3.88 9.17 7.79
C PRO A 193 -2.44 8.77 8.19
N ARG A 194 -1.85 9.45 9.18
CA ARG A 194 -0.57 9.07 9.79
C ARG A 194 -0.64 7.75 10.56
N GLU A 195 -1.73 7.49 11.26
CA GLU A 195 -1.98 6.21 11.93
C GLU A 195 -2.26 5.09 10.91
N GLU A 196 -3.02 5.37 9.84
CA GLU A 196 -3.19 4.42 8.73
C GLU A 196 -1.82 4.05 8.10
N MET A 197 -0.94 5.03 7.88
CA MET A 197 0.43 4.79 7.40
C MET A 197 1.27 3.97 8.39
N ARG A 198 1.10 4.17 9.70
CA ARG A 198 1.77 3.38 10.73
C ARG A 198 1.31 1.92 10.66
N ALA A 199 0.01 1.67 10.52
CA ALA A 199 -0.53 0.32 10.37
C ALA A 199 0.01 -0.39 9.12
N ILE A 200 0.13 0.31 7.99
CA ILE A 200 0.79 -0.24 6.77
C ILE A 200 2.25 -0.59 7.06
N ARG A 201 2.99 0.31 7.72
CA ARG A 201 4.40 0.10 8.06
C ARG A 201 4.59 -1.11 8.99
N GLU A 202 3.73 -1.29 9.98
CA GLU A 202 3.81 -2.43 10.90
C GLU A 202 3.60 -3.77 10.18
N ASN A 203 2.60 -3.85 9.29
CA ASN A 203 2.37 -5.07 8.50
C ASN A 203 3.50 -5.30 7.47
N LEU A 204 4.04 -4.22 6.90
CA LEU A 204 5.19 -4.29 6.01
C LEU A 204 6.44 -4.80 6.73
N GLU A 205 6.64 -4.40 7.98
CA GLU A 205 7.78 -4.83 8.79
C GLU A 205 7.67 -6.31 9.17
N ARG A 206 6.47 -6.79 9.51
CA ARG A 206 6.22 -8.23 9.70
C ARG A 206 6.52 -9.03 8.44
N LEU A 207 6.10 -8.52 7.28
CA LEU A 207 6.42 -9.15 6.00
C LEU A 207 7.93 -9.14 5.73
N ARG A 208 8.63 -8.05 6.06
CA ARG A 208 10.10 -7.95 5.96
C ARG A 208 10.80 -8.99 6.84
N GLU A 209 10.34 -9.15 8.09
CA GLU A 209 10.85 -10.17 9.01
C GLU A 209 10.62 -11.59 8.48
N ALA A 210 9.43 -11.86 7.93
CA ALA A 210 9.12 -13.14 7.30
C ALA A 210 10.01 -13.40 6.07
N ILE A 211 10.27 -12.39 5.23
CA ILE A 211 11.20 -12.49 4.10
C ILE A 211 12.62 -12.77 4.62
N ALA A 212 13.11 -12.01 5.60
CA ALA A 212 14.45 -12.17 6.14
C ALA A 212 14.69 -13.51 6.85
N ALA A 213 13.62 -14.12 7.39
CA ALA A 213 13.69 -15.46 7.98
C ALA A 213 13.83 -16.58 6.94
N ASN A 214 13.39 -16.34 5.70
CA ASN A 214 13.33 -17.35 4.63
C ASN A 214 14.35 -17.12 3.50
N PHE A 215 14.86 -15.89 3.34
CA PHE A 215 15.78 -15.49 2.28
C PHE A 215 17.00 -14.77 2.84
N THR A 216 18.19 -15.07 2.32
CA THR A 216 19.39 -14.32 2.71
C THR A 216 19.55 -13.06 1.85
N ILE A 217 20.20 -12.04 2.41
CA ILE A 217 20.56 -10.81 1.66
C ILE A 217 21.39 -11.17 0.42
N GLN A 218 22.24 -12.20 0.50
CA GLN A 218 23.03 -12.67 -0.62
C GLN A 218 22.16 -13.21 -1.77
N ASP A 219 21.08 -13.93 -1.47
CA ASP A 219 20.13 -14.43 -2.47
C ASP A 219 19.43 -13.28 -3.21
N ILE A 220 19.14 -12.19 -2.49
CA ILE A 220 18.49 -10.98 -3.03
C ILE A 220 19.48 -10.16 -3.88
N LEU A 221 20.69 -9.91 -3.37
CA LEU A 221 21.68 -9.03 -4.00
C LEU A 221 22.37 -9.65 -5.22
N ILE A 222 22.59 -10.97 -5.26
CA ILE A 222 23.20 -11.65 -6.42
C ILE A 222 22.41 -11.39 -7.71
N ARG A 223 21.11 -11.07 -7.59
CA ARG A 223 20.24 -10.83 -8.75
C ARG A 223 19.83 -9.37 -8.94
N ALA A 224 19.71 -8.55 -7.89
CA ALA A 224 19.45 -7.12 -8.07
C ALA A 224 20.49 -6.42 -8.96
N GLY A 225 21.72 -6.94 -9.01
CA GLY A 225 22.79 -6.49 -9.90
C GLY A 225 23.01 -7.27 -11.20
N ASP A 226 22.13 -8.21 -11.60
CA ASP A 226 22.33 -9.04 -12.81
C ASP A 226 21.69 -8.38 -14.07
N PRO A 227 22.49 -7.76 -14.96
CA PRO A 227 21.99 -7.06 -16.16
C PRO A 227 21.30 -7.97 -17.18
N ARG A 228 21.37 -9.31 -17.02
CA ARG A 228 20.64 -10.25 -17.88
C ARG A 228 19.12 -10.22 -17.62
N LEU A 229 18.68 -9.63 -16.51
CA LEU A 229 17.28 -9.52 -16.12
C LEU A 229 16.52 -8.44 -16.88
N GLU A 230 17.15 -7.30 -17.17
CA GLU A 230 16.54 -6.21 -17.95
C GLU A 230 16.12 -6.69 -19.35
N ARG A 231 16.93 -7.56 -19.97
CA ARG A 231 16.68 -8.11 -21.31
C ARG A 231 15.51 -9.08 -21.39
N ARG A 232 15.09 -9.69 -20.26
CA ARG A 232 13.97 -10.65 -20.23
C ARG A 232 12.62 -9.97 -19.97
N ARG A 233 12.60 -8.83 -19.25
CA ARG A 233 11.39 -8.04 -19.03
C ARG A 233 10.94 -7.26 -20.28
N GLY A 234 11.86 -6.86 -21.17
CA GLY A 234 11.51 -6.17 -22.43
C GLY A 234 10.99 -7.06 -23.58
N ARG A 235 10.68 -8.34 -23.34
CA ARG A 235 10.21 -9.30 -24.37
C ARG A 235 8.82 -9.89 -24.10
N ARG A 236 8.09 -9.37 -23.11
CA ARG A 236 6.70 -9.73 -22.84
C ARG A 236 5.78 -8.58 -23.16
#